data_AF-A0A7X7TM19-F1
#
_entry.id   AF-A0A7X7TM19-F1
#
_cell.length_a   1.000
_cell.length_b   1.000
_cell.length_c   1.000
_cell.angle_alpha   90.00
_cell.angle_beta   90.00
_cell.angle_gamma   90.00
#
_symmetry.space_group_name_H-M   'P 1'
#
loop_
_entity.id
_entity.type
_entity.pdbx_description
1 polymer ?
#
loop_
_entity_poly.entity_id
_entity_poly.type
_entity_poly.pdbx_seq_one_letter_code
_entity_poly.pdbx_strand_id
1 'polypeptide(L)'
;MEQNQHIHCLVENCHYWGQGNVCHANEIMVTTDQFGASQPDEVDAKQAPSLSTTPADSCMDTCCKTFVPRDGDIKLDGVKKIR
;
A
#
# COMPACT_ATOMS: atom_id res chain seq x y z
N MET A 1 -12.82 -4.22 -18.14
CA MET A 1 -11.38 -4.43 -18.43
C MET A 1 -10.71 -4.57 -17.08
N GLU A 2 -10.34 -5.79 -16.68
CA GLU A 2 -9.57 -6.00 -15.45
C GLU A 2 -8.14 -5.52 -15.73
N GLN A 3 -7.75 -4.41 -15.12
CA GLN A 3 -6.38 -3.93 -15.17
C GLN A 3 -5.53 -4.86 -14.29
N ASN A 4 -4.81 -5.79 -14.90
CA ASN A 4 -3.95 -6.72 -14.17
C ASN A 4 -2.64 -6.02 -13.82
N GLN A 5 -2.56 -5.38 -12.65
CA GLN A 5 -1.33 -4.76 -12.17
C GLN A 5 -0.37 -5.83 -11.62
N HIS A 6 0.88 -5.83 -12.09
CA HIS A 6 1.93 -6.72 -11.60
C HIS A 6 2.81 -5.94 -10.63
N ILE A 7 2.41 -5.95 -9.35
CA ILE A 7 3.13 -5.27 -8.29
C ILE A 7 3.91 -6.30 -7.50
N HIS A 8 5.19 -6.00 -7.25
CA HIS A 8 6.00 -6.81 -6.36
C HIS A 8 6.09 -6.18 -4.97
N CYS A 9 5.85 -6.99 -3.93
CA CYS A 9 6.07 -6.63 -2.54
C CYS A 9 7.05 -7.64 -1.95
N LEU A 10 8.17 -7.16 -1.42
CA LEU A 10 9.19 -8.01 -0.76
C LEU A 10 9.01 -8.03 0.77
N VAL A 11 8.07 -7.24 1.30
CA VAL A 11 7.81 -7.15 2.73
C VAL A 11 7.03 -8.40 3.17
N GLU A 12 7.74 -9.43 3.61
CA GLU A 12 7.21 -10.77 3.86
C GLU A 12 6.07 -10.81 4.90
N ASN A 13 6.09 -9.88 5.86
CA ASN A 13 5.07 -9.77 6.90
C ASN A 13 3.88 -8.91 6.47
N CYS A 14 3.82 -8.43 5.23
CA CYS A 14 2.64 -7.73 4.71
C CYS A 14 1.47 -8.71 4.53
N HIS A 15 0.27 -8.32 4.96
CA HIS A 15 -0.97 -9.08 4.78
C HIS A 15 -1.22 -9.42 3.30
N TYR A 16 -0.90 -8.49 2.40
CA TYR A 16 -1.08 -8.63 0.96
C TYR A 16 0.07 -9.36 0.26
N TRP A 17 1.16 -9.68 0.95
CA TRP A 17 2.25 -10.45 0.36
C TRP A 17 1.78 -11.86 -0.06
N GLY A 18 2.29 -12.34 -1.19
CA GLY A 18 2.08 -13.68 -1.71
C GLY A 18 3.34 -14.27 -2.35
N GLN A 19 3.23 -15.53 -2.78
CA GLN A 19 4.36 -16.29 -3.32
C GLN A 19 4.99 -15.57 -4.53
N GLY A 20 6.32 -15.60 -4.61
CA GLY A 20 7.06 -14.94 -5.68
C GLY A 20 7.15 -13.41 -5.51
N ASN A 21 6.98 -12.91 -4.28
CA ASN A 21 6.97 -11.48 -3.95
C ASN A 21 5.88 -10.73 -4.71
N VAL A 22 4.74 -11.36 -4.98
CA VAL A 22 3.60 -10.71 -5.65
C VAL A 22 2.74 -10.03 -4.59
N CYS A 23 2.43 -8.75 -4.80
CA CYS A 23 1.47 -8.04 -3.99
C CYS A 23 0.05 -8.38 -4.47
N HIS A 24 -0.77 -8.90 -3.57
CA HIS A 24 -2.16 -9.24 -3.84
C HIS A 24 -3.12 -8.15 -3.36
N ALA A 25 -2.68 -6.92 -3.12
CA ALA A 25 -3.61 -5.82 -2.87
C ALA A 25 -4.32 -5.47 -4.19
N ASN A 26 -5.64 -5.26 -4.16
CA ASN A 26 -6.39 -4.81 -5.35
C ASN A 26 -6.05 -3.38 -5.77
N GLU A 27 -5.43 -2.60 -4.89
CA GLU A 27 -4.99 -1.23 -5.08
C GLU A 27 -3.88 -0.94 -4.05
N ILE A 28 -2.91 -0.08 -4.39
CA ILE A 28 -1.86 0.32 -3.44
C ILE A 28 -1.68 1.84 -3.45
N MET A 29 -1.20 2.38 -2.32
CA MET A 29 -0.72 3.74 -2.20
C MET A 29 0.76 3.76 -1.86
N VAL A 30 1.55 4.37 -2.74
CA VAL A 30 2.95 4.74 -2.48
C VAL A 30 3.01 6.25 -2.27
N THR A 31 3.65 6.69 -1.20
CA THR A 31 3.76 8.10 -0.80
C THR A 31 5.09 8.34 -0.10
N THR A 32 5.38 9.57 0.33
CA THR A 32 6.58 9.85 1.11
C THR A 32 6.47 9.31 2.52
N ASP A 33 7.61 8.95 3.12
CA ASP A 33 7.69 8.54 4.53
C ASP A 33 7.11 9.62 5.46
N GLN A 34 7.39 10.89 5.18
CA GLN A 34 6.87 12.02 5.96
C GLN A 34 5.34 12.08 5.94
N PHE A 35 4.71 11.95 4.76
CA PHE A 35 3.26 11.94 4.66
C PHE A 35 2.70 10.68 5.33
N GLY A 36 3.26 9.51 5.02
CA GLY A 36 2.86 8.23 5.62
C GLY A 36 2.91 8.24 7.15
N ALA A 37 3.93 8.84 7.76
CA ALA A 37 4.04 8.98 9.21
C ALA A 37 3.05 10.00 9.81
N SER A 38 2.60 10.98 9.03
CA SER A 38 1.66 12.01 9.47
C SER A 38 0.19 11.60 9.45
N GLN A 39 -0.13 10.52 8.73
CA GLN A 39 -1.51 10.07 8.51
C GLN A 39 -1.83 8.81 9.32
N PRO A 40 -3.06 8.68 9.84
CA PRO A 40 -3.49 7.45 10.48
C PRO A 40 -3.61 6.34 9.43
N ASP A 41 -3.48 5.06 9.79
CA ASP A 41 -3.37 4.01 8.76
C ASP A 41 -4.68 3.74 7.98
N GLU A 42 -5.81 4.36 8.36
CA GLU A 42 -7.01 4.36 7.52
C GLU A 42 -6.79 5.11 6.20
N VAL A 43 -5.86 6.07 6.18
CA VAL A 43 -5.47 6.82 4.98
C VAL A 43 -4.63 5.93 4.08
N ASP A 44 -5.32 5.24 3.17
CA ASP A 44 -4.74 4.26 2.26
C ASP A 44 -5.24 4.44 0.79
N ALA A 45 -4.99 3.46 -0.08
CA ALA A 45 -5.21 3.47 -1.51
C ALA A 45 -6.59 3.97 -1.95
N LYS A 46 -7.66 3.66 -1.20
CA LYS A 46 -9.02 4.16 -1.52
C LYS A 46 -9.17 5.66 -1.42
N GLN A 47 -8.35 6.33 -0.61
CA GLN A 47 -8.38 7.78 -0.44
C GLN A 47 -7.40 8.50 -1.38
N ALA A 48 -6.44 7.77 -1.98
CA ALA A 48 -5.43 8.33 -2.87
C ALA A 48 -5.97 9.29 -3.96
N PRO A 49 -7.11 9.02 -4.63
CA PRO A 49 -7.64 9.93 -5.65
C PRO A 49 -8.04 11.32 -5.14
N SER A 50 -8.24 11.49 -3.82
CA SER A 50 -8.63 12.74 -3.18
C SER A 50 -7.48 13.47 -2.48
N LEU A 51 -6.28 12.87 -2.45
CA LEU A 51 -5.11 13.42 -1.76
C LEU A 51 -4.22 14.21 -2.71
N SER A 52 -3.46 15.15 -2.15
CA SER A 52 -2.45 15.90 -2.90
C SER A 52 -1.19 15.07 -3.12
N THR A 53 -0.43 15.37 -4.16
CA THR A 53 0.83 14.69 -4.45
C THR A 53 1.88 14.96 -3.38
N THR A 54 2.74 13.96 -3.13
CA THR A 54 3.83 14.04 -2.16
C THR A 54 5.18 13.91 -2.89
N PRO A 55 5.90 15.02 -3.15
CA PRO A 55 7.17 14.96 -3.86
C PRO A 55 8.25 14.25 -3.04
N ALA A 56 9.09 13.46 -3.70
CA ALA A 56 10.21 12.72 -3.11
C ALA A 56 11.47 12.92 -3.96
N ASP A 57 12.64 13.03 -3.32
CA ASP A 57 13.93 13.19 -4.01
C ASP A 57 14.64 11.85 -4.24
N SER A 58 14.30 10.83 -3.44
CA SER A 58 14.82 9.47 -3.55
C SER A 58 13.72 8.42 -3.36
N CYS A 59 13.91 7.23 -3.93
CA CYS A 59 13.05 6.08 -3.62
C CYS A 59 13.14 5.68 -2.14
N MET A 60 14.23 6.05 -1.46
CA MET A 60 14.42 5.82 -0.04
C MET A 60 13.55 6.73 0.84
N ASP A 61 12.91 7.74 0.28
CA ASP A 61 12.01 8.67 1.01
C ASP A 61 10.54 8.25 0.87
N THR A 62 10.28 7.03 0.40
CA THR A 62 8.94 6.54 0.05
C THR A 62 8.55 5.29 0.82
N CYS A 63 7.27 5.20 1.18
CA CYS A 63 6.67 4.03 1.78
C CYS A 63 5.42 3.56 1.04
N CYS A 64 5.06 2.29 1.26
CA CYS A 64 3.77 1.75 0.89
C CYS A 64 2.82 1.90 2.09
N LYS A 65 1.83 2.79 2.00
CA LYS A 65 0.87 3.01 3.09
C LYS A 65 -0.19 1.91 3.17
N THR A 66 -0.31 1.10 2.11
CA THR A 66 -1.12 -0.12 2.04
C THR A 66 -0.50 -1.30 2.79
N PHE A 67 0.71 -1.14 3.33
CA PHE A 67 1.29 -2.17 4.19
C PHE A 67 0.44 -2.32 5.46
N VAL A 68 -0.05 -3.54 5.67
CA VAL A 68 -0.65 -3.98 6.93
C VAL A 68 0.14 -5.20 7.40
N PRO A 69 0.60 -5.28 8.66
CA PRO A 69 1.26 -6.48 9.15
C PRO A 69 0.28 -7.66 9.18
N ARG A 70 0.77 -8.89 8.95
CA ARG A 70 -0.06 -10.10 8.82
C ARG A 70 -0.96 -10.35 10.03
N ASP A 71 -0.49 -10.00 11.22
CA ASP A 71 -1.20 -10.12 12.49
C ASP A 71 -1.78 -8.76 12.96
N GLY A 72 -1.78 -7.75 12.09
CA GLY A 72 -2.37 -6.44 12.34
C GLY A 72 -3.86 -6.39 12.04
N ASP A 73 -4.48 -5.28 12.45
CA ASP A 73 -5.85 -4.99 12.08
C ASP A 73 -5.93 -4.72 10.56
N ILE A 74 -6.51 -5.67 9.83
CA ILE A 74 -6.86 -5.51 8.41
C ILE A 74 -7.95 -4.44 8.36
N LYS A 75 -7.53 -3.20 8.12
CA LYS A 75 -8.41 -2.04 8.24
C LYS A 75 -9.57 -2.11 7.27
N LEU A 76 -10.67 -1.46 7.64
CA LEU A 76 -11.89 -1.29 6.82
C LEU A 76 -11.68 -0.24 5.70
N ASP A 77 -10.45 -0.03 5.23
CA ASP A 77 -10.12 0.89 4.14
C ASP A 77 -10.69 0.41 2.79
N GLY A 78 -11.14 -0.84 2.71
CA GLY A 78 -11.72 -1.42 1.50
C GLY A 78 -10.69 -1.96 0.52
N VAL A 79 -9.40 -1.99 0.89
CA VAL A 79 -8.36 -2.70 0.16
C VAL A 79 -8.48 -4.20 0.43
N LYS A 80 -8.65 -4.97 -0.63
CA LYS A 80 -8.91 -6.41 -0.59
C LYS A 80 -7.72 -7.17 -1.13
N LYS A 81 -7.47 -8.33 -0.52
CA LYS A 81 -6.54 -9.31 -1.07
C LYS A 81 -7.18 -10.02 -2.28
N ILE A 82 -6.65 -9.83 -3.48
CA ILE A 82 -7.05 -10.54 -4.69
C ILE A 82 -6.37 -11.91 -4.74
N ARG A 83 -7.13 -12.95 -5.10
CA ARG A 83 -6.60 -14.32 -5.20
C ARG A 83 -5.79 -14.52 -6.47
#